data_AF-A0AAJ4CTD8-F1
#
_entry.id   AF-A0AAJ4CTD8-F1
#
_cell.length_a   1.000
_cell.length_b   1.000
_cell.length_c   1.000
_cell.angle_alpha   90.00
_cell.angle_beta   90.00
_cell.angle_gamma   90.00
#
_symmetry.space_group_name_H-M   'P 1'
#
loop_
_entity.id
_entity.type
_entity.pdbx_description
1 polymer ?
#
loop_
_entity_poly.entity_id
_entity_poly.type
_entity_poly.pdbx_seq_one_letter_code
_entity_poly.pdbx_strand_id
1 'polypeptide(L)'
;MNHYSRRRVLKMVGLVAVTSAAGHLLPLARLNAAQPDAQTDELDIFMQVSQQLTQQDELNETVGAALYDTLSQIQKNFSSALLRLSSLLAHQPDLLQQERLPFAESDAGSAKLASTILSGWYTGVVGKGKNARYITYINTLANQIVNDKLVPPSFSYGVCGSWASQP
;
A
#
# COMPACT_ATOMS: atom_id res chain seq x y z
N MET A 1 16.38 43.63 17.74
CA MET A 1 16.09 42.33 17.09
C MET A 1 14.95 42.52 16.11
N ASN A 2 15.17 42.32 14.82
CA ASN A 2 14.10 42.04 13.87
C ASN A 2 14.64 41.30 12.64
N HIS A 3 13.80 40.37 12.17
CA HIS A 3 14.10 39.16 11.42
C HIS A 3 14.73 39.36 10.03
N TYR A 4 15.79 38.59 9.76
CA TYR A 4 16.34 38.40 8.41
C TYR A 4 15.35 37.62 7.54
N SER A 5 14.82 38.28 6.51
CA SER A 5 13.88 37.73 5.53
C SER A 5 14.57 36.69 4.63
N ARG A 6 14.13 35.45 4.73
CA ARG A 6 14.56 34.25 3.97
C ARG A 6 14.28 34.32 2.45
N ARG A 7 13.87 35.48 1.92
CA ARG A 7 13.55 35.70 0.50
C ARG A 7 14.72 36.17 -0.37
N ARG A 8 15.93 36.34 0.18
CA ARG A 8 17.13 36.74 -0.60
C ARG A 8 18.04 35.61 -1.06
N VAL A 9 17.78 34.36 -0.66
CA VAL A 9 18.60 33.21 -1.09
C VAL A 9 18.13 32.67 -2.47
N LEU A 10 16.94 33.03 -2.93
CA LEU A 10 16.34 32.55 -4.19
C LEU A 10 16.49 33.55 -5.36
N LYS A 11 17.66 34.19 -5.52
CA LYS A 11 17.93 35.11 -6.65
C LYS A 11 19.25 34.87 -7.38
N MET A 12 19.82 33.68 -7.28
CA MET A 12 20.99 33.29 -8.06
C MET A 12 20.83 31.85 -8.51
N VAL A 13 20.46 31.67 -9.79
CA VAL A 13 20.90 30.63 -10.75
C VAL A 13 19.86 30.62 -11.86
N GLY A 14 20.20 31.21 -12.99
CA GLY A 14 19.30 31.31 -14.14
C GLY A 14 19.96 32.04 -15.30
N LEU A 15 21.06 31.51 -15.81
CA LEU A 15 21.57 31.88 -17.13
C LEU A 15 21.94 30.59 -17.87
N VAL A 16 20.99 30.07 -18.65
CA VAL A 16 21.26 29.03 -19.64
C VAL A 16 21.67 29.73 -20.93
N ALA A 17 22.97 29.70 -21.22
CA ALA A 17 23.49 30.04 -22.54
C ALA A 17 23.35 28.81 -23.44
N VAL A 18 22.53 28.93 -24.48
CA VAL A 18 22.50 27.98 -25.60
C VAL A 18 23.55 28.42 -26.60
N THR A 19 24.63 27.66 -26.74
CA THR A 19 25.55 27.78 -27.88
C THR A 19 25.89 26.38 -28.40
N SER A 20 25.52 26.18 -29.66
CA SER A 20 25.74 25.00 -30.48
C SER A 20 27.19 24.82 -30.94
N ALA A 21 27.53 23.57 -31.26
CA ALA A 21 28.58 23.10 -32.17
C ALA A 21 30.04 23.12 -31.69
N ALA A 22 30.51 21.97 -31.18
CA ALA A 22 31.72 21.27 -31.61
C ALA A 22 32.00 20.14 -30.59
N GLY A 23 32.03 18.89 -31.06
CA GLY A 23 32.15 17.73 -30.21
C GLY A 23 33.50 17.61 -29.54
N HIS A 24 33.52 17.43 -28.21
CA HIS A 24 34.54 16.67 -27.49
C HIS A 24 33.91 16.07 -26.21
N LEU A 25 33.79 14.74 -26.24
CA LEU A 25 33.75 13.76 -25.15
C LEU A 25 33.51 14.32 -23.73
N LEU A 26 32.25 14.46 -23.34
CA LEU A 26 31.82 14.37 -21.95
C LEU A 26 30.95 13.13 -21.81
N PRO A 27 31.20 12.20 -20.87
CA PRO A 27 30.29 11.11 -20.59
C PRO A 27 29.15 11.70 -19.76
N LEU A 28 28.24 12.42 -20.43
CA LEU A 28 26.94 12.72 -19.86
C LEU A 28 26.27 11.37 -19.63
N ALA A 29 26.17 10.98 -18.36
CA ALA A 29 25.37 9.83 -17.96
C ALA A 29 24.00 10.02 -18.61
N ARG A 30 23.61 9.07 -19.46
CA ARG A 30 22.28 9.06 -20.04
C ARG A 30 21.31 8.99 -18.87
N LEU A 31 20.59 10.09 -18.63
CA LEU A 31 19.37 10.03 -17.84
C LEU A 31 18.40 9.19 -18.67
N ASN A 32 18.36 7.90 -18.38
CA ASN A 32 17.28 7.05 -18.83
C ASN A 32 16.03 7.59 -18.13
N ALA A 33 15.29 8.46 -18.81
CA ALA A 33 13.87 8.59 -18.52
C ALA A 33 13.30 7.18 -18.72
N ALA A 34 12.89 6.54 -17.62
CA ALA A 34 12.26 5.23 -17.68
C ALA A 34 11.07 5.35 -18.64
N GLN A 35 11.18 4.71 -19.79
CA GLN A 35 10.00 4.40 -20.58
C GLN A 35 9.11 3.54 -19.68
N PRO A 36 7.81 3.83 -19.56
CA PRO A 36 6.91 2.89 -18.95
C PRO A 36 6.88 1.68 -19.89
N ASP A 37 7.70 0.68 -19.62
CA ASP A 37 7.38 -0.66 -20.06
C ASP A 37 5.96 -0.94 -19.53
N ALA A 38 5.11 -1.53 -20.37
CA ALA A 38 3.80 -2.03 -19.95
C ALA A 38 3.96 -3.27 -19.04
N GLN A 39 4.86 -3.17 -18.06
CA GLN A 39 5.04 -4.09 -16.97
C GLN A 39 4.23 -3.49 -15.83
N THR A 40 3.04 -4.02 -15.59
CA THR A 40 2.21 -3.66 -14.44
C THR A 40 3.07 -3.71 -13.18
N ASP A 41 3.07 -2.63 -12.39
CA ASP A 41 3.84 -2.57 -11.16
C ASP A 41 3.36 -3.71 -10.24
N GLU A 42 4.28 -4.42 -9.58
CA GLU A 42 3.89 -5.47 -8.63
C GLU A 42 3.00 -4.91 -7.51
N LEU A 43 3.19 -3.64 -7.18
CA LEU A 43 2.32 -2.92 -6.26
C LEU A 43 0.89 -2.79 -6.81
N ASP A 44 0.71 -2.50 -8.10
CA ASP A 44 -0.61 -2.42 -8.73
C ASP A 44 -1.32 -3.77 -8.69
N ILE A 45 -0.58 -4.86 -8.96
CA ILE A 45 -1.10 -6.23 -8.84
C ILE A 45 -1.52 -6.52 -7.40
N PHE A 46 -0.71 -6.11 -6.43
CA PHE A 46 -1.04 -6.25 -5.01
C PHE A 46 -2.30 -5.48 -4.62
N MET A 47 -2.45 -4.25 -5.10
CA MET A 47 -3.64 -3.43 -4.86
C MET A 47 -4.88 -4.05 -5.48
N GLN A 48 -4.79 -4.55 -6.72
CA GLN A 48 -5.90 -5.22 -7.39
C GLN A 48 -6.34 -6.51 -6.66
N VAL A 49 -5.38 -7.36 -6.27
CA VAL A 49 -5.67 -8.55 -5.46
C VAL A 49 -6.29 -8.16 -4.11
N SER A 50 -5.79 -7.09 -3.48
CA SER A 50 -6.33 -6.60 -2.22
C SER A 50 -7.79 -6.13 -2.35
N GLN A 51 -8.12 -5.38 -3.41
CA GLN A 51 -9.49 -4.94 -3.70
C GLN A 51 -10.43 -6.14 -3.89
N GLN A 52 -10.00 -7.12 -4.69
CA GLN A 52 -10.76 -8.34 -4.93
C GLN A 52 -11.04 -9.13 -3.64
N LEU A 53 -10.02 -9.32 -2.80
CA LEU A 53 -10.15 -10.07 -1.55
C LEU A 53 -11.01 -9.35 -0.51
N THR A 54 -10.87 -8.03 -0.40
CA THR A 54 -11.58 -7.21 0.60
C THR A 54 -12.97 -6.78 0.12
N GLN A 55 -13.27 -6.93 -1.18
CA GLN A 55 -14.46 -6.41 -1.83
C GLN A 55 -14.66 -4.90 -1.59
N GLN A 56 -13.55 -4.16 -1.50
CA GLN A 56 -13.55 -2.71 -1.37
C GLN A 56 -13.08 -2.09 -2.68
N ASP A 57 -13.86 -1.13 -3.21
CA ASP A 57 -13.52 -0.43 -4.44
C ASP A 57 -12.31 0.50 -4.24
N GLU A 58 -12.27 1.20 -3.11
CA GLU A 58 -11.21 2.15 -2.78
C GLU A 58 -10.42 1.70 -1.55
N LEU A 59 -9.13 1.44 -1.75
CA LEU A 59 -8.19 1.13 -0.68
C LEU A 59 -7.18 2.26 -0.51
N ASN A 60 -6.73 2.49 0.72
CA ASN A 60 -5.74 3.52 1.00
C ASN A 60 -4.37 3.13 0.41
N GLU A 61 -3.92 3.87 -0.61
CA GLU A 61 -2.67 3.59 -1.35
C GLU A 61 -1.44 3.57 -0.44
N THR A 62 -1.34 4.49 0.53
CA THR A 62 -0.21 4.55 1.47
C THR A 62 -0.14 3.31 2.37
N VAL A 63 -1.29 2.84 2.86
CA VAL A 63 -1.37 1.58 3.64
C VAL A 63 -1.06 0.39 2.75
N GLY A 64 -1.55 0.40 1.51
CA GLY A 64 -1.27 -0.64 0.52
C GLY A 64 0.22 -0.79 0.21
N ALA A 65 0.91 0.31 -0.08
CA ALA A 65 2.34 0.33 -0.30
C ALA A 65 3.12 -0.19 0.92
N ALA A 66 2.76 0.26 2.13
CA ALA A 66 3.41 -0.19 3.35
C ALA A 66 3.16 -1.69 3.65
N LEU A 67 1.98 -2.22 3.33
CA LEU A 67 1.66 -3.65 3.42
C LEU A 67 2.48 -4.45 2.41
N TYR A 68 2.54 -4.01 1.15
CA TYR A 68 3.35 -4.65 0.11
C TYR A 68 4.83 -4.71 0.51
N ASP A 69 5.41 -3.58 0.92
CA ASP A 69 6.80 -3.49 1.36
C ASP A 69 7.09 -4.39 2.56
N THR A 70 6.15 -4.46 3.51
CA THR A 70 6.31 -5.31 4.69
C THR A 70 6.25 -6.79 4.30
N LEU A 71 5.30 -7.18 3.46
CA LEU A 71 5.12 -8.56 3.02
C LEU A 71 6.30 -9.04 2.18
N SER A 72 6.82 -8.20 1.29
CA SER A 72 8.00 -8.52 0.47
C SER A 72 9.25 -8.80 1.31
N GLN A 73 9.39 -8.14 2.47
CA GLN A 73 10.50 -8.35 3.39
C GLN A 73 10.37 -9.62 4.25
N ILE A 74 9.16 -9.96 4.71
CA ILE A 74 8.97 -11.04 5.68
C ILE A 74 8.59 -12.37 5.03
N GLN A 75 8.01 -12.35 3.84
CA GLN A 75 7.56 -13.55 3.14
C GLN A 75 8.53 -13.91 2.02
N LYS A 76 9.13 -15.10 2.14
CA LYS A 76 9.98 -15.64 1.08
C LYS A 76 9.17 -15.85 -0.20
N ASN A 77 9.75 -15.47 -1.34
CA ASN A 77 9.13 -15.62 -2.66
C ASN A 77 7.77 -14.91 -2.76
N PHE A 78 7.61 -13.76 -2.10
CA PHE A 78 6.35 -13.01 -2.08
C PHE A 78 5.85 -12.66 -3.49
N SER A 79 6.71 -12.10 -4.35
CA SER A 79 6.36 -11.72 -5.73
C SER A 79 5.75 -12.90 -6.52
N SER A 80 6.39 -14.07 -6.53
CA SER A 80 5.87 -15.24 -7.24
C SER A 80 4.59 -15.81 -6.62
N ALA A 81 4.46 -15.74 -5.29
CA ALA A 81 3.23 -16.13 -4.60
C ALA A 81 2.07 -15.18 -4.91
N LEU A 82 2.34 -13.87 -5.01
CA LEU A 82 1.36 -12.85 -5.37
C LEU A 82 0.87 -13.05 -6.80
N LEU A 83 1.78 -13.26 -7.75
CA LEU A 83 1.41 -13.55 -9.14
C LEU A 83 0.57 -14.82 -9.25
N ARG A 84 0.93 -15.89 -8.54
CA ARG A 84 0.12 -17.12 -8.49
C ARG A 84 -1.28 -16.85 -7.93
N LEU A 85 -1.39 -16.10 -6.83
CA LEU A 85 -2.68 -15.76 -6.23
C LEU A 85 -3.53 -14.90 -7.19
N SER A 86 -2.94 -13.89 -7.82
CA SER A 86 -3.64 -13.05 -8.80
C SER A 86 -4.20 -13.86 -9.97
N SER A 87 -3.40 -14.78 -10.51
CA SER A 87 -3.83 -15.68 -11.58
C SER A 87 -4.96 -16.60 -11.12
N LEU A 88 -4.86 -17.16 -9.91
CA LEU A 88 -5.89 -18.03 -9.35
C LEU A 88 -7.23 -17.29 -9.22
N LEU A 89 -7.23 -16.07 -8.67
CA LEU A 89 -8.44 -15.24 -8.55
C LEU A 89 -9.03 -14.87 -9.92
N ALA A 90 -8.20 -14.64 -10.94
CA ALA A 90 -8.67 -14.36 -12.29
C ALA A 90 -9.31 -15.59 -12.97
N HIS A 91 -8.78 -16.80 -12.74
CA HIS A 91 -9.31 -18.03 -13.34
C HIS A 91 -10.51 -18.60 -12.58
N GLN A 92 -10.68 -18.27 -11.31
CA GLN A 92 -11.75 -18.78 -10.45
C GLN A 92 -12.49 -17.62 -9.75
N PRO A 93 -13.26 -16.82 -10.51
CA PRO A 93 -13.97 -15.67 -9.95
C PRO A 93 -15.02 -16.07 -8.90
N ASP A 94 -15.54 -17.29 -8.96
CA ASP A 94 -16.51 -17.82 -8.01
C ASP A 94 -15.96 -17.94 -6.58
N LEU A 95 -14.63 -17.97 -6.39
CA LEU A 95 -14.01 -17.99 -5.07
C LEU A 95 -14.37 -16.75 -4.25
N LEU A 96 -14.54 -15.60 -4.93
CA LEU A 96 -14.83 -14.32 -4.31
C LEU A 96 -16.31 -14.14 -3.96
N GLN A 97 -17.20 -15.02 -4.46
CA GLN A 97 -18.65 -14.91 -4.24
C GLN A 97 -19.13 -15.64 -2.99
N GLN A 98 -18.27 -16.44 -2.35
CA GLN A 98 -18.61 -17.23 -1.18
C GLN A 98 -18.20 -16.53 0.12
N GLU A 99 -18.94 -16.79 1.21
CA GLU A 99 -18.60 -16.27 2.55
C GLU A 99 -17.21 -16.71 3.05
N ARG A 100 -16.73 -17.84 2.54
CA ARG A 100 -15.38 -18.36 2.81
C ARG A 100 -14.71 -18.65 1.49
N LEU A 101 -13.48 -18.20 1.33
CA LEU A 101 -12.66 -18.49 0.15
C LEU A 101 -12.37 -20.00 0.07
N PRO A 102 -12.98 -20.75 -0.87
CA PRO A 102 -12.92 -22.21 -0.89
C PRO A 102 -11.70 -22.67 -1.69
N PHE A 103 -10.49 -22.31 -1.24
CA PHE A 103 -9.27 -22.75 -1.90
C PHE A 103 -9.13 -24.28 -1.87
N ALA A 104 -8.71 -24.87 -2.98
CA ALA A 104 -8.34 -26.29 -3.02
C ALA A 104 -7.11 -26.55 -2.15
N GLU A 105 -6.95 -27.79 -1.68
CA GLU A 105 -5.79 -28.18 -0.86
C GLU A 105 -4.45 -27.99 -1.58
N SER A 106 -4.45 -28.14 -2.91
CA SER A 106 -3.31 -27.83 -3.79
C SER A 106 -2.87 -26.37 -3.72
N ASP A 107 -3.78 -25.46 -3.33
CA ASP A 107 -3.58 -24.01 -3.30
C ASP A 107 -3.42 -23.46 -1.87
N ALA A 108 -3.06 -24.32 -0.90
CA ALA A 108 -2.89 -23.94 0.50
C ALA A 108 -1.92 -22.75 0.71
N GLY A 109 -0.90 -22.61 -0.15
CA GLY A 109 0.01 -21.47 -0.13
C GLY A 109 -0.69 -20.14 -0.50
N SER A 110 -1.53 -20.16 -1.54
CA SER A 110 -2.34 -19.02 -1.97
C SER A 110 -3.38 -18.66 -0.91
N ALA A 111 -4.04 -19.67 -0.33
CA ALA A 111 -5.00 -19.49 0.76
C ALA A 111 -4.36 -18.79 1.98
N LYS A 112 -3.16 -19.23 2.37
CA LYS A 112 -2.40 -18.63 3.47
C LYS A 112 -1.99 -17.19 3.16
N LEU A 113 -1.55 -16.92 1.94
CA LEU A 113 -1.21 -15.56 1.51
C LEU A 113 -2.45 -14.65 1.54
N ALA A 114 -3.57 -15.08 0.95
CA ALA A 114 -4.82 -14.32 0.96
C ALA A 114 -5.29 -13.99 2.38
N SER A 115 -5.25 -14.97 3.29
CA SER A 115 -5.56 -14.75 4.71
C SER A 115 -4.61 -13.75 5.38
N THR A 116 -3.33 -13.76 5.00
CA THR A 116 -2.33 -12.82 5.54
C THR A 116 -2.59 -11.39 5.03
N ILE A 117 -2.91 -11.23 3.75
CA ILE A 117 -3.26 -9.93 3.13
C ILE A 117 -4.52 -9.37 3.80
N LEU A 118 -5.58 -10.18 3.90
CA LEU A 118 -6.83 -9.79 4.59
C LEU A 118 -6.58 -9.39 6.04
N SER A 119 -5.81 -10.19 6.79
CA SER A 119 -5.45 -9.84 8.16
C SER A 119 -4.71 -8.50 8.23
N GLY A 120 -3.79 -8.24 7.32
CA GLY A 120 -3.05 -6.97 7.26
C GLY A 120 -3.96 -5.76 7.06
N TRP A 121 -4.93 -5.85 6.14
CA TRP A 121 -5.90 -4.78 5.89
C TRP A 121 -6.86 -4.55 7.06
N TYR A 122 -7.42 -5.61 7.62
CA TYR A 122 -8.42 -5.49 8.69
C TYR A 122 -7.81 -5.15 10.05
N THR A 123 -6.60 -5.61 10.34
CA THR A 123 -5.99 -5.42 11.67
C THR A 123 -4.85 -4.41 11.68
N GLY A 124 -4.31 -4.05 10.51
CA GLY A 124 -3.13 -3.19 10.40
C GLY A 124 -1.83 -3.86 10.85
N VAL A 125 -1.84 -5.17 11.07
CA VAL A 125 -0.70 -5.94 11.58
C VAL A 125 -0.45 -7.17 10.71
N VAL A 126 0.82 -7.44 10.43
CA VAL A 126 1.26 -8.62 9.69
C VAL A 126 2.27 -9.41 10.52
N GLY A 127 2.18 -10.74 10.50
CA GLY A 127 3.04 -11.61 11.29
C GLY A 127 2.48 -11.88 12.69
N LYS A 128 3.29 -12.51 13.56
CA LYS A 128 2.86 -12.94 14.91
C LYS A 128 3.99 -12.78 15.92
N GLY A 129 3.60 -12.55 17.18
CA GLY A 129 4.52 -12.47 18.32
C GLY A 129 5.62 -11.43 18.10
N LYS A 130 6.86 -11.78 18.41
CA LYS A 130 8.03 -10.91 18.24
C LYS A 130 8.32 -10.50 16.78
N ASN A 131 7.73 -11.18 15.81
CA ASN A 131 7.90 -10.89 14.38
C ASN A 131 6.73 -10.09 13.80
N ALA A 132 5.77 -9.64 14.64
CA ALA A 132 4.67 -8.80 14.17
C ALA A 132 5.20 -7.44 13.70
N ARG A 133 4.68 -6.97 12.57
CA ARG A 133 4.91 -5.65 12.01
C ARG A 133 3.60 -4.88 12.06
N TYR A 134 3.64 -3.68 12.63
CA TYR A 134 2.49 -2.79 12.70
C TYR A 134 2.59 -1.81 11.54
N ILE A 135 1.61 -1.84 10.64
CA ILE A 135 1.56 -1.03 9.44
C ILE A 135 0.74 0.23 9.71
N THR A 136 -0.44 0.05 10.29
CA THR A 136 -1.35 1.13 10.65
C THR A 136 -2.14 0.76 11.89
N TYR A 137 -2.57 1.77 12.63
CA TYR A 137 -3.43 1.58 13.79
C TYR A 137 -4.85 2.12 13.55
N ILE A 138 -4.95 3.28 12.91
CA ILE A 138 -6.21 3.98 12.70
C ILE A 138 -6.86 3.54 11.39
N ASN A 139 -6.08 3.52 10.30
CA ASN A 139 -6.59 3.32 8.94
C ASN A 139 -6.77 1.85 8.57
N THR A 140 -7.28 1.03 9.51
CA THR A 140 -7.61 -0.37 9.24
C THR A 140 -9.04 -0.49 8.71
N LEU A 141 -9.31 -1.51 7.90
CA LEU A 141 -10.66 -1.75 7.40
C LEU A 141 -11.63 -2.06 8.55
N ALA A 142 -11.18 -2.77 9.60
CA ALA A 142 -12.04 -3.05 10.75
C ALA A 142 -12.50 -1.77 11.46
N ASN A 143 -11.62 -0.78 11.63
CA ASN A 143 -12.00 0.50 12.22
C ASN A 143 -12.95 1.27 11.30
N GLN A 144 -12.72 1.26 9.99
CA GLN A 144 -13.57 1.95 9.02
C GLN A 144 -15.00 1.43 9.03
N ILE A 145 -15.20 0.11 9.14
CA ILE A 145 -16.53 -0.54 9.15
C ILE A 145 -17.40 -0.06 10.32
N VAL A 146 -16.80 0.32 11.45
CA VAL A 146 -17.52 0.69 12.68
C VAL A 146 -17.35 2.16 13.05
N ASN A 147 -16.75 2.98 12.18
CA ASN A 147 -16.34 4.36 12.50
C ASN A 147 -17.53 5.31 12.74
N ASP A 148 -18.74 4.90 12.38
CA ASP A 148 -19.97 5.64 12.68
C ASP A 148 -20.40 5.53 14.15
N LYS A 149 -19.95 4.48 14.86
CA LYS A 149 -20.30 4.20 16.27
C LYS A 149 -19.10 4.14 17.21
N LEU A 150 -17.98 3.62 16.73
CA LEU A 150 -16.80 3.32 17.54
C LEU A 150 -15.61 4.14 17.06
N VAL A 151 -14.82 4.58 18.03
CA VAL A 151 -13.53 5.24 17.78
C VAL A 151 -12.42 4.28 18.22
N PRO A 152 -11.30 4.18 17.47
CA PRO A 152 -10.17 3.38 17.89
C PRO A 152 -9.73 3.73 19.32
N PRO A 153 -9.29 2.75 20.13
CA PRO A 153 -8.79 3.03 21.48
C PRO A 153 -7.70 4.12 21.48
N SER A 154 -7.57 4.82 22.61
CA SER A 154 -6.68 6.00 22.75
C SER A 154 -7.12 7.27 22.01
N PHE A 155 -8.27 7.26 21.32
CA PHE A 155 -8.92 8.46 20.77
C PHE A 155 -10.24 8.75 21.52
N SER A 156 -10.57 10.03 21.68
CA SER A 156 -11.81 10.43 22.36
C SER A 156 -13.05 10.12 21.52
N TYR A 157 -14.09 9.56 22.14
CA TYR A 157 -15.42 9.28 21.55
C TYR A 157 -16.25 10.54 21.20
N GLY A 158 -15.61 11.71 21.08
CA GLY A 158 -16.26 13.00 20.99
C GLY A 158 -16.62 13.57 22.36
N VAL A 159 -17.82 14.15 22.49
CA VAL A 159 -18.29 14.75 23.75
C VAL A 159 -18.44 13.69 24.83
N CYS A 160 -18.14 14.07 26.08
CA CYS A 160 -18.35 13.19 27.22
C CYS A 160 -19.81 12.72 27.28
N GLY A 161 -20.04 11.40 27.42
CA GLY A 161 -21.37 10.80 27.48
C GLY A 161 -21.97 10.41 26.13
N SER A 162 -21.26 10.56 25.01
CA SER A 162 -21.74 10.13 23.67
C SER A 162 -22.12 8.64 23.62
N TRP A 163 -21.46 7.81 24.42
CA TRP A 163 -21.72 6.37 24.57
C TRP A 163 -23.02 6.01 25.31
N ALA A 164 -23.72 6.97 25.92
CA ALA A 164 -24.93 6.69 26.69
C ALA A 164 -26.16 6.41 25.82
N SER A 165 -26.12 6.79 24.54
CA SER A 165 -27.20 6.53 23.58
C SER A 165 -26.99 5.19 22.88
N GLN A 166 -28.08 4.47 22.60
CA GLN A 166 -28.01 3.23 21.83
C GLN A 166 -27.56 3.53 20.38
N PRO A 167 -26.56 2.80 19.84
CA PRO A 167 -26.08 2.97 18.48
C PRO A 167 -27.11 2.53 17.43
#